data_AF-A0A7C6Y5Y1-F1
#
_entry.id   AF-A0A7C6Y5Y1-F1
#
_cell.length_a   1.000
_cell.length_b   1.000
_cell.length_c   1.000
_cell.angle_alpha   90.00
_cell.angle_beta   90.00
_cell.angle_gamma   90.00
#
_symmetry.space_group_name_H-M   'P 1'
#
loop_
_entity.id
_entity.type
_entity.pdbx_description
1 polymer ?
#
loop_
_entity_poly.entity_id
_entity_poly.type
_entity_poly.pdbx_seq_one_letter_code
_entity_poly.pdbx_strand_id
1 'polypeptide(L)'
;MKKHHFTKFINNDFVKLATVIIAAVFLITVSIILFDDIQFDNRILIYAIFGTVALAGFLYSFALTRKNVWIRLSFGITRKDIYKNYLKNSLIALLVFMFLAAYYMVIYNLVYFHRVSITEVFDLREVVFLPLIYLILSFLGFFLGIFKMNRNIFYSLAAFIIVCVVLIIIYYTITNWLNYTLLGFAILFGGINYLLFMKYKL
;
A
#
# COMPACT_ATOMS: atom_id res chain seq x y z
N MET A 1 32.08 23.93 -6.50
CA MET A 1 30.94 23.56 -7.39
C MET A 1 30.45 22.11 -7.24
N LYS A 2 31.30 21.07 -7.25
CA LYS A 2 30.85 19.66 -7.16
C LYS A 2 29.97 19.34 -5.92
N LYS A 3 30.31 19.87 -4.74
CA LYS A 3 29.53 19.66 -3.49
C LYS A 3 28.09 20.18 -3.57
N HIS A 4 27.87 21.31 -4.26
CA HIS A 4 26.57 21.97 -4.34
C HIS A 4 25.62 21.29 -5.35
N HIS A 5 26.19 20.69 -6.40
CA HIS A 5 25.43 19.82 -7.31
C HIS A 5 25.12 18.47 -6.65
N PHE A 6 26.04 17.94 -5.85
CA PHE A 6 25.83 16.67 -5.14
C PHE A 6 24.72 16.76 -4.07
N THR A 7 24.69 17.85 -3.30
CA THR A 7 23.59 18.11 -2.34
C THR A 7 22.26 18.35 -3.04
N LYS A 8 22.25 19.02 -4.20
CA LYS A 8 21.02 19.21 -5.00
C LYS A 8 20.51 17.89 -5.60
N PHE A 9 21.42 16.99 -5.97
CA PHE A 9 21.09 15.66 -6.49
C PHE A 9 20.52 14.74 -5.39
N ILE A 10 21.15 14.68 -4.22
CA ILE A 10 20.68 13.86 -3.08
C ILE A 10 19.35 14.38 -2.51
N ASN A 11 19.12 15.69 -2.56
CA ASN A 11 17.87 16.28 -2.05
C ASN A 11 16.69 16.17 -3.01
N ASN A 12 16.88 15.62 -4.21
CA ASN A 12 15.78 15.39 -5.14
C ASN A 12 14.94 14.19 -4.69
N ASP A 13 13.64 14.41 -4.48
CA ASP A 13 12.69 13.39 -4.04
C ASP A 13 12.63 12.17 -4.99
N PHE A 14 12.82 12.39 -6.30
CA PHE A 14 12.88 11.30 -7.28
C PHE A 14 14.11 10.42 -7.08
N VAL A 15 15.26 11.02 -6.76
CA VAL A 15 16.51 10.27 -6.53
C VAL A 15 16.37 9.47 -5.25
N LYS A 16 15.84 10.06 -4.18
CA LYS A 16 15.57 9.34 -2.92
C LYS A 16 14.64 8.15 -3.13
N LEU A 17 13.54 8.35 -3.87
CA LEU A 17 12.60 7.27 -4.21
C LEU A 17 13.29 6.16 -5.00
N ALA A 18 14.05 6.50 -6.04
CA ALA A 18 14.79 5.53 -6.84
C ALA A 18 15.80 4.74 -6.00
N THR A 19 16.55 5.41 -5.12
CA THR A 19 17.50 4.74 -4.21
C THR A 19 16.79 3.77 -3.27
N VAL A 20 15.64 4.15 -2.71
CA VAL A 20 14.85 3.26 -1.84
C VAL A 20 14.33 2.04 -2.62
N ILE A 21 13.86 2.22 -3.85
CA ILE A 21 13.40 1.11 -4.70
C ILE A 21 14.56 0.16 -5.01
N ILE A 22 15.71 0.69 -5.43
CA ILE A 22 16.90 -0.12 -5.73
C ILE A 22 17.37 -0.88 -4.49
N ALA A 23 17.40 -0.24 -3.33
CA ALA A 23 17.76 -0.89 -2.07
C ALA A 23 16.77 -1.99 -1.69
N ALA A 24 15.46 -1.77 -1.88
CA ALA A 24 14.44 -2.79 -1.62
C ALA A 24 14.60 -3.99 -2.55
N VAL A 25 14.81 -3.76 -3.85
CA VAL A 25 15.08 -4.80 -4.85
C VAL A 25 16.30 -5.63 -4.43
N PHE A 26 17.41 -4.97 -4.09
CA PHE A 26 18.63 -5.65 -3.63
C PHE A 26 18.40 -6.49 -2.37
N LEU A 27 17.70 -5.94 -1.36
CA LEU A 27 17.36 -6.66 -0.14
C LEU A 27 16.49 -7.89 -0.41
N ILE A 28 15.53 -7.78 -1.33
CA ILE A 28 14.70 -8.91 -1.75
C ILE A 28 15.57 -10.01 -2.37
N THR A 29 16.46 -9.65 -3.31
CA THR A 29 17.37 -10.61 -3.95
C THR A 29 18.26 -11.31 -2.94
N VAL A 30 18.90 -10.54 -2.04
CA VAL A 30 19.77 -11.08 -0.99
C VAL A 30 18.99 -12.00 -0.04
N SER A 31 17.76 -11.62 0.32
CA SER A 31 16.91 -12.46 1.19
C SER A 31 16.58 -13.79 0.52
N ILE A 32 16.17 -13.78 -0.76
CA ILE A 32 15.88 -15.02 -1.49
C ILE A 32 17.10 -15.94 -1.53
N ILE A 33 18.29 -15.40 -1.85
CA ILE A 33 19.51 -16.20 -1.95
C ILE A 33 19.95 -16.72 -0.57
N LEU A 34 19.86 -15.92 0.49
CA LEU A 34 20.26 -16.34 1.85
C LEU A 34 19.30 -17.38 2.45
N PHE A 35 18.03 -17.33 2.07
CA PHE A 35 17.01 -18.29 2.52
C PHE A 35 16.84 -19.46 1.54
N ASP A 36 17.76 -19.67 0.59
CA ASP A 36 17.72 -20.81 -0.36
C ASP A 36 17.66 -22.17 0.36
N ASP A 37 18.39 -22.30 1.46
CA ASP A 37 18.44 -23.55 2.24
C ASP A 37 17.19 -23.80 3.10
N ILE A 38 16.38 -22.78 3.34
CA ILE A 38 15.17 -22.88 4.17
C ILE A 38 13.99 -22.90 3.20
N GLN A 39 13.25 -24.01 3.14
CA GLN A 39 12.01 -24.15 2.35
C GLN A 39 10.92 -23.17 2.86
N PHE A 40 11.12 -21.89 2.58
CA PHE A 40 10.28 -20.80 3.05
C PHE A 40 9.02 -20.73 2.19
N ASP A 41 7.86 -20.54 2.83
CA ASP A 41 6.60 -20.35 2.09
C ASP A 41 6.74 -19.14 1.16
N ASN A 42 6.62 -19.43 -0.13
CA ASN A 42 6.80 -18.54 -1.26
C ASN A 42 5.99 -17.25 -1.08
N ARG A 43 4.87 -17.28 -0.33
CA ARG A 43 3.90 -16.17 -0.24
C ARG A 43 4.17 -15.18 0.89
N ILE A 44 4.99 -15.54 1.87
CA ILE A 44 5.10 -14.77 3.12
C ILE A 44 5.71 -13.37 2.93
N LEU A 45 6.67 -13.22 2.01
CA LEU A 45 7.25 -11.91 1.73
C LEU A 45 6.24 -10.97 1.07
N ILE A 46 5.41 -11.50 0.15
CA ILE A 46 4.33 -10.74 -0.49
C ILE A 46 3.32 -10.27 0.56
N TYR A 47 2.92 -11.15 1.47
CA TYR A 47 2.04 -10.79 2.59
C TYR A 47 2.64 -9.75 3.52
N ALA A 48 3.93 -9.87 3.85
CA ALA A 48 4.63 -8.91 4.69
C ALA A 48 4.72 -7.52 4.03
N ILE A 49 5.05 -7.47 2.73
CA ILE A 49 5.09 -6.22 1.95
C ILE A 49 3.71 -5.56 1.98
N PHE A 50 2.67 -6.26 1.52
CA PHE A 50 1.34 -5.65 1.42
C PHE A 50 0.70 -5.37 2.78
N GLY A 51 0.91 -6.20 3.79
CA GLY A 51 0.43 -5.96 5.15
C GLY A 51 1.03 -4.70 5.76
N THR A 52 2.34 -4.51 5.63
CA THR A 52 3.04 -3.30 6.10
C THR A 52 2.53 -2.06 5.39
N VAL A 53 2.34 -2.15 4.08
CA VAL A 53 1.90 -1.04 3.23
C VAL A 53 0.46 -0.67 3.47
N ALA A 54 -0.42 -1.65 3.67
CA ALA A 54 -1.80 -1.44 4.07
C ALA A 54 -1.89 -0.64 5.38
N LEU A 55 -1.08 -1.01 6.38
CA LEU A 55 -1.04 -0.33 7.67
C LEU A 55 -0.45 1.07 7.55
N ALA A 56 0.68 1.22 6.87
CA ALA A 56 1.32 2.52 6.63
C ALA A 56 0.40 3.45 5.82
N GLY A 57 -0.26 2.93 4.79
CA GLY A 57 -1.24 3.64 3.98
C GLY A 57 -2.42 4.12 4.82
N PHE A 58 -3.00 3.24 5.63
CA PHE A 58 -4.08 3.59 6.55
C PHE A 58 -3.70 4.74 7.51
N LEU A 59 -2.54 4.64 8.17
CA LEU A 59 -2.05 5.66 9.09
C LEU A 59 -1.76 6.99 8.39
N TYR A 60 -1.11 6.94 7.22
CA TYR A 60 -0.82 8.11 6.41
C TYR A 60 -2.11 8.84 6.01
N SER A 61 -3.10 8.10 5.51
CA SER A 61 -4.38 8.64 5.07
C SER A 61 -5.16 9.30 6.21
N PHE A 62 -5.13 8.71 7.41
CA PHE A 62 -5.73 9.32 8.60
C PHE A 62 -5.02 10.59 9.06
N ALA A 63 -3.69 10.59 9.06
CA ALA A 63 -2.89 11.75 9.45
C ALA A 63 -3.08 12.93 8.49
N LEU A 64 -3.22 12.63 7.18
CA LEU A 64 -3.44 13.62 6.14
C LEU A 64 -4.72 14.43 6.38
N THR A 65 -5.83 13.77 6.72
CA THR A 65 -7.14 14.44 6.83
C THR A 65 -7.35 15.20 8.14
N ARG A 66 -6.64 14.85 9.22
CA ARG A 66 -6.90 15.43 10.55
C ARG A 66 -6.29 16.82 10.78
N LYS A 67 -4.95 16.96 10.72
CA LYS A 67 -4.26 18.24 10.98
C LYS A 67 -3.78 18.92 9.69
N ASN A 68 -3.33 18.12 8.72
CA ASN A 68 -2.72 18.64 7.50
C ASN A 68 -3.72 19.33 6.57
N VAL A 69 -5.00 18.93 6.56
CA VAL A 69 -6.02 19.58 5.72
C VAL A 69 -6.25 21.03 6.15
N TRP A 70 -6.41 21.30 7.45
CA TRP A 70 -6.61 22.67 7.96
C TRP A 70 -5.45 23.59 7.57
N ILE A 71 -4.22 23.11 7.78
CA ILE A 71 -2.99 23.85 7.44
C ILE A 71 -2.92 24.11 5.92
N ARG A 72 -3.19 23.09 5.10
CA ARG A 72 -3.16 23.22 3.63
C ARG A 72 -4.23 24.18 3.11
N LEU A 73 -5.42 24.15 3.70
CA LEU A 73 -6.49 25.09 3.38
C LEU A 73 -6.12 26.53 3.77
N SER A 74 -5.45 26.74 4.91
CA SER A 74 -4.96 28.08 5.28
C SER A 74 -3.87 28.62 4.34
N PHE A 75 -3.15 27.74 3.64
CA PHE A 75 -2.21 28.11 2.58
C PHE A 75 -2.87 28.25 1.19
N GLY A 76 -4.21 28.24 1.11
CA GLY A 76 -4.96 28.45 -0.13
C GLY A 76 -5.04 27.23 -1.05
N ILE A 77 -4.62 26.04 -0.61
CA ILE A 77 -4.72 24.82 -1.41
C ILE A 77 -6.17 24.35 -1.46
N THR A 78 -6.71 24.08 -2.64
CA THR A 78 -8.11 23.64 -2.76
C THR A 78 -8.30 22.21 -2.25
N ARG A 79 -9.51 21.90 -1.75
CA ARG A 79 -9.88 20.53 -1.35
C ARG A 79 -9.71 19.53 -2.50
N LYS A 80 -10.02 19.95 -3.73
CA LYS A 80 -9.85 19.13 -4.93
C LYS A 80 -8.40 18.73 -5.14
N ASP A 81 -7.48 19.65 -4.93
CA ASP A 81 -6.04 19.38 -5.09
C ASP A 81 -5.51 18.49 -3.97
N ILE A 82 -6.00 18.64 -2.73
CA ILE A 82 -5.66 17.74 -1.62
C ILE A 82 -6.09 16.30 -1.94
N TYR A 83 -7.33 16.10 -2.39
CA TYR A 83 -7.85 14.77 -2.71
C TYR A 83 -7.17 14.17 -3.94
N LYS A 84 -6.93 14.96 -4.98
CA LYS A 84 -6.22 14.52 -6.19
C LYS A 84 -4.79 14.09 -5.87
N ASN A 85 -4.09 14.83 -5.02
CA ASN A 85 -2.75 14.47 -4.56
C ASN A 85 -2.78 13.21 -3.69
N TYR A 86 -3.79 13.05 -2.84
CA TYR A 86 -4.00 11.82 -2.08
C TYR A 86 -4.14 10.60 -3.00
N LEU A 87 -5.06 10.66 -3.98
CA LEU A 87 -5.25 9.56 -4.94
C LEU A 87 -3.97 9.28 -5.75
N LYS A 88 -3.28 10.32 -6.20
CA LYS A 88 -2.02 10.18 -6.95
C LYS A 88 -0.96 9.47 -6.10
N ASN A 89 -0.79 9.86 -4.84
CA ASN A 89 0.20 9.24 -3.95
C ASN A 89 -0.15 7.78 -3.63
N SER A 90 -1.44 7.49 -3.38
CA SER A 90 -1.90 6.11 -3.17
C SER A 90 -1.71 5.24 -4.41
N LEU A 91 -1.93 5.78 -5.61
CA LEU A 91 -1.69 5.09 -6.87
C LEU A 91 -0.20 4.81 -7.10
N ILE A 92 0.66 5.81 -6.86
CA ILE A 92 2.12 5.65 -6.98
C ILE A 92 2.62 4.58 -6.01
N ALA A 93 2.18 4.62 -4.75
CA ALA A 93 2.53 3.60 -3.76
C ALA A 93 2.11 2.21 -4.23
N LEU A 94 0.85 2.05 -4.65
CA LEU A 94 0.33 0.78 -5.17
C LEU A 94 1.15 0.26 -6.37
N LEU A 95 1.51 1.12 -7.33
CA LEU A 95 2.35 0.73 -8.47
C LEU A 95 3.74 0.25 -8.03
N VAL A 96 4.38 0.95 -7.08
CA VAL A 96 5.70 0.55 -6.55
C VAL A 96 5.62 -0.81 -5.86
N PHE A 97 4.59 -1.05 -5.06
CA PHE A 97 4.46 -2.34 -4.36
C PHE A 97 4.04 -3.49 -5.27
N MET A 98 3.20 -3.24 -6.28
CA MET A 98 2.95 -4.24 -7.33
C MET A 98 4.22 -4.58 -8.09
N PHE A 99 5.07 -3.58 -8.39
CA PHE A 99 6.37 -3.82 -9.02
C PHE A 99 7.29 -4.68 -8.13
N LEU A 100 7.39 -4.36 -6.82
CA LEU A 100 8.20 -5.15 -5.88
C LEU A 100 7.69 -6.59 -5.74
N ALA A 101 6.37 -6.78 -5.69
CA ALA A 101 5.77 -8.11 -5.62
C ALA A 101 6.00 -8.91 -6.90
N ALA A 102 5.82 -8.30 -8.08
CA ALA A 102 6.11 -8.93 -9.36
C ALA A 102 7.60 -9.28 -9.49
N TYR A 103 8.49 -8.39 -9.07
CA TYR A 103 9.93 -8.64 -9.04
C TYR A 103 10.27 -9.85 -8.15
N TYR A 104 9.69 -9.89 -6.95
CA TYR A 104 9.87 -11.01 -6.03
C TYR A 104 9.42 -12.34 -6.65
N MET A 105 8.25 -12.40 -7.27
CA MET A 105 7.76 -13.61 -7.92
C MET A 105 8.70 -14.11 -9.02
N VAL A 106 9.21 -13.19 -9.84
CA VAL A 106 10.13 -13.52 -10.94
C VAL A 106 11.42 -14.09 -10.38
N ILE A 107 12.07 -13.42 -9.42
CA ILE A 107 13.32 -13.92 -8.83
C ILE A 107 13.10 -15.23 -8.09
N TYR A 108 12.01 -15.36 -7.33
CA TYR A 108 11.69 -16.59 -6.62
C TYR A 108 11.52 -17.78 -7.59
N ASN A 109 10.77 -17.60 -8.68
CA ASN A 109 10.60 -18.64 -9.70
C ASN A 109 11.92 -18.97 -10.41
N LEU A 110 12.75 -17.95 -10.66
CA LEU A 110 14.07 -18.10 -11.26
C LEU A 110 15.10 -18.75 -10.35
N VAL A 111 14.92 -18.80 -9.03
CA VAL A 111 15.87 -19.43 -8.11
C VAL A 111 15.42 -20.85 -7.77
N TYR A 112 14.16 -21.06 -7.38
CA TYR A 112 13.71 -22.36 -6.86
C TYR A 112 13.01 -23.26 -7.87
N PHE A 113 12.24 -22.70 -8.81
CA PHE A 113 11.29 -23.46 -9.63
C PHE A 113 11.42 -23.16 -11.13
N HIS A 114 12.66 -23.14 -11.63
CA HIS A 114 13.06 -22.81 -13.00
C HIS A 114 12.22 -23.45 -14.15
N ARG A 115 11.46 -24.52 -13.87
CA ARG A 115 10.64 -25.26 -14.84
C ARG A 115 9.14 -25.10 -14.67
N VAL A 116 8.68 -24.40 -13.64
CA VAL A 116 7.26 -24.24 -13.27
C VAL A 116 6.79 -22.85 -13.69
N SER A 117 5.55 -22.75 -14.17
CA SER A 117 4.96 -21.46 -14.51
C SER A 117 4.74 -20.61 -13.24
N ILE A 118 4.90 -19.29 -13.33
CA ILE A 118 4.68 -18.38 -12.18
C ILE A 118 3.26 -18.55 -11.60
N THR A 119 2.29 -18.88 -12.46
CA THR A 119 0.89 -19.14 -12.11
C THR A 119 0.66 -20.43 -11.34
N GLU A 120 1.58 -21.39 -11.42
CA GLU A 120 1.55 -22.62 -10.63
C GLU A 120 2.28 -22.45 -9.29
N VAL A 121 3.27 -21.55 -9.22
CA VAL A 121 4.03 -21.24 -8.00
C VAL A 121 3.29 -20.25 -7.09
N PHE A 122 2.49 -19.35 -7.65
CA PHE A 122 1.76 -18.31 -6.91
C PHE A 122 0.27 -18.30 -7.26
N ASP A 123 -0.58 -18.24 -6.24
CA ASP A 123 -2.02 -18.00 -6.44
C ASP A 123 -2.25 -16.51 -6.75
N LEU A 124 -2.44 -16.21 -8.04
CA LEU A 124 -2.70 -14.84 -8.51
C LEU A 124 -3.94 -14.21 -7.87
N ARG A 125 -4.88 -15.01 -7.36
CA ARG A 125 -6.09 -14.50 -6.70
C ARG A 125 -5.75 -13.85 -5.37
N GLU A 126 -4.86 -14.47 -4.60
CA GLU A 126 -4.34 -13.94 -3.34
C GLU A 126 -3.49 -12.68 -3.59
N VAL A 127 -2.73 -12.69 -4.69
CA VAL A 127 -1.86 -11.57 -5.07
C VAL A 127 -2.66 -10.32 -5.44
N VAL A 128 -3.78 -10.47 -6.16
CA VAL A 128 -4.66 -9.35 -6.53
C VAL A 128 -5.48 -8.85 -5.35
N PHE A 129 -5.79 -9.71 -4.39
CA PHE A 129 -6.56 -9.37 -3.19
C PHE A 129 -5.83 -8.36 -2.30
N LEU A 130 -4.52 -8.48 -2.16
CA LEU A 130 -3.71 -7.64 -1.26
C LEU A 130 -3.67 -6.14 -1.64
N PRO A 131 -3.43 -5.75 -2.91
CA PRO A 131 -3.60 -4.36 -3.35
C PRO A 131 -5.00 -3.79 -3.09
N LEU A 132 -6.05 -4.60 -3.20
CA LEU A 132 -7.43 -4.17 -2.95
C LEU A 132 -7.66 -3.88 -1.46
N ILE A 133 -7.11 -4.72 -0.58
CA ILE A 133 -7.11 -4.45 0.87
C ILE A 133 -6.41 -3.14 1.18
N TYR A 134 -5.22 -2.92 0.59
CA TYR A 134 -4.48 -1.67 0.77
C TYR A 134 -5.34 -0.46 0.40
N LEU A 135 -6.03 -0.49 -0.74
CA LEU A 135 -6.89 0.61 -1.18
C LEU A 135 -8.04 0.87 -0.21
N ILE A 136 -8.75 -0.18 0.20
CA ILE A 136 -9.88 -0.07 1.13
C ILE A 136 -9.43 0.50 2.47
N LEU A 137 -8.32 -0.01 3.01
CA LEU A 137 -7.76 0.49 4.25
C LEU A 137 -7.29 1.94 4.10
N SER A 138 -6.60 2.29 3.02
CA SER A 138 -6.20 3.69 2.77
C SER A 138 -7.42 4.62 2.73
N PHE A 139 -8.49 4.25 2.02
CA PHE A 139 -9.75 4.99 1.99
C PHE A 139 -10.46 5.05 3.35
N LEU A 140 -10.38 3.98 4.15
CA LEU A 140 -10.93 3.96 5.50
C LEU A 140 -10.17 4.94 6.40
N GLY A 141 -8.84 4.97 6.31
CA GLY A 141 -8.01 5.92 7.04
C GLY A 141 -8.37 7.37 6.69
N PHE A 142 -8.54 7.63 5.39
CA PHE A 142 -8.99 8.94 4.91
C PHE A 142 -10.34 9.33 5.50
N PHE A 143 -11.35 8.44 5.38
CA PHE A 143 -12.70 8.60 5.91
C PHE A 143 -12.69 8.93 7.40
N LEU A 144 -12.01 8.10 8.20
CA LEU A 144 -11.95 8.27 9.66
C LEU A 144 -11.31 9.59 10.08
N GLY A 145 -10.34 10.08 9.31
CA GLY A 145 -9.72 11.37 9.59
C GLY A 145 -10.60 12.57 9.17
N ILE A 146 -11.48 12.44 8.17
CA ILE A 146 -12.53 13.44 7.89
C ILE A 146 -13.44 13.61 9.09
N PHE A 147 -13.91 12.49 9.67
CA PHE A 147 -14.82 12.48 10.82
C PHE A 147 -14.14 12.82 12.16
N LYS A 148 -12.85 13.20 12.15
CA LYS A 148 -12.07 13.56 13.35
C LYS A 148 -12.20 12.51 14.48
N MET A 149 -12.24 11.23 14.13
CA MET A 149 -12.49 10.15 15.10
C MET A 149 -11.43 10.13 16.22
N ASN A 150 -11.86 9.75 17.43
CA ASN A 150 -10.97 9.64 18.57
C ASN A 150 -9.83 8.65 18.28
N ARG A 151 -8.59 8.99 18.70
CA ARG A 151 -7.39 8.16 18.45
C ARG A 151 -7.55 6.76 19.02
N ASN A 152 -8.11 6.61 20.21
CA ASN A 152 -8.23 5.31 20.86
C ASN A 152 -9.18 4.39 20.07
N ILE A 153 -10.35 4.92 19.66
CA ILE A 153 -11.32 4.19 18.83
C ILE A 153 -10.72 3.86 17.46
N PHE A 154 -9.94 4.78 16.89
CA PHE A 154 -9.23 4.54 15.63
C PHE A 154 -8.24 3.38 15.72
N TYR A 155 -7.37 3.34 16.74
CA TYR A 155 -6.40 2.26 16.89
C TYR A 155 -7.07 0.90 17.16
N SER A 156 -8.14 0.88 17.97
CA SER A 156 -8.92 -0.34 18.20
C SER A 156 -9.59 -0.85 16.93
N LEU A 157 -10.19 0.05 16.13
CA LEU A 157 -10.83 -0.32 14.86
C LEU A 157 -9.80 -0.81 13.84
N ALA A 158 -8.63 -0.18 13.78
CA ALA A 158 -7.52 -0.59 12.94
C ALA A 158 -7.02 -2.00 13.31
N ALA A 159 -6.80 -2.24 14.60
CA ALA A 159 -6.38 -3.55 15.11
C ALA A 159 -7.43 -4.62 14.79
N PHE A 160 -8.71 -4.32 15.00
CA PHE A 160 -9.82 -5.23 14.66
C PHE A 160 -9.83 -5.57 13.17
N ILE A 161 -9.74 -4.57 12.28
CA ILE A 161 -9.75 -4.80 10.84
C ILE A 161 -8.53 -5.60 10.39
N ILE A 162 -7.34 -5.32 10.95
CA ILE A 162 -6.13 -6.10 10.67
C ILE A 162 -6.33 -7.57 11.07
N VAL A 163 -6.86 -7.82 12.27
CA VAL A 163 -7.15 -9.20 12.73
C VAL A 163 -8.14 -9.88 11.79
N CYS A 164 -9.22 -9.21 11.40
CA CYS A 164 -10.18 -9.76 10.44
C CYS A 164 -9.54 -10.07 9.08
N VAL A 165 -8.70 -9.18 8.55
CA VAL A 165 -7.99 -9.38 7.27
C VAL A 165 -7.05 -10.59 7.36
N VAL A 166 -6.27 -10.70 8.44
CA VAL A 166 -5.36 -11.83 8.67
C VAL A 166 -6.14 -13.13 8.78
N LEU A 167 -7.26 -13.15 9.52
CA LEU A 167 -8.12 -14.32 9.64
C LEU A 167 -8.72 -14.73 8.30
N ILE A 168 -9.15 -13.77 7.46
CA ILE A 168 -9.66 -14.07 6.12
C ILE A 168 -8.57 -14.70 5.26
N ILE A 169 -7.34 -14.18 5.28
CA ILE A 169 -6.22 -14.70 4.49
C ILE A 169 -5.83 -16.11 4.93
N ILE A 170 -5.85 -16.40 6.24
CA ILE A 170 -5.43 -17.70 6.78
C ILE A 170 -6.54 -18.76 6.59
N TYR A 171 -7.80 -18.42 6.85
CA TYR A 171 -8.87 -19.41 6.97
C TYR A 171 -9.78 -19.52 5.75
N TYR A 172 -9.79 -18.53 4.84
CA TYR A 172 -10.67 -18.54 3.68
C TYR A 172 -9.88 -18.58 2.38
N THR A 173 -10.21 -19.53 1.50
CA THR A 173 -9.71 -19.55 0.14
C THR A 173 -10.26 -18.35 -0.63
N ILE A 174 -9.38 -17.47 -1.09
CA ILE A 174 -9.78 -16.25 -1.81
C ILE A 174 -10.33 -16.64 -3.19
N THR A 175 -11.64 -16.48 -3.34
CA THR A 175 -12.35 -16.73 -4.60
C THR A 175 -12.34 -15.49 -5.49
N ASN A 176 -12.33 -15.67 -6.80
CA ASN A 176 -12.30 -14.56 -7.78
C ASN A 176 -13.45 -13.55 -7.59
N TRP A 177 -14.63 -14.02 -7.19
CA TRP A 177 -15.78 -13.17 -6.92
C TRP A 177 -15.51 -12.18 -5.79
N LEU A 178 -14.78 -12.58 -4.76
CA LEU A 178 -14.38 -11.71 -3.65
C LEU A 178 -13.52 -10.53 -4.14
N ASN A 179 -12.59 -10.78 -5.06
CA ASN A 179 -11.75 -9.75 -5.67
C ASN A 179 -12.59 -8.73 -6.46
N TYR A 180 -13.57 -9.20 -7.25
CA TYR A 180 -14.48 -8.30 -7.96
C TYR A 180 -15.34 -7.47 -7.01
N THR A 181 -15.85 -8.08 -5.94
CA THR A 181 -16.62 -7.36 -4.91
C THR A 181 -15.78 -6.31 -4.21
N LEU A 182 -14.55 -6.63 -3.83
CA LEU A 182 -13.62 -5.69 -3.20
C LEU A 182 -13.23 -4.54 -4.12
N LEU A 183 -13.01 -4.81 -5.42
CA LEU A 183 -12.75 -3.77 -6.41
C LEU A 183 -13.94 -2.81 -6.51
N GLY A 184 -15.16 -3.34 -6.61
CA GLY A 184 -16.38 -2.54 -6.61
C GLY A 184 -16.50 -1.69 -5.34
N PHE A 185 -16.23 -2.28 -4.17
CA PHE A 185 -16.24 -1.58 -2.89
C PHE A 185 -15.19 -0.47 -2.83
N ALA A 186 -13.96 -0.73 -3.30
CA ALA A 186 -12.88 0.26 -3.33
C ALA A 186 -13.24 1.47 -4.21
N ILE A 187 -13.82 1.24 -5.39
CA ILE A 187 -14.26 2.31 -6.31
C ILE A 187 -15.37 3.14 -5.67
N LEU A 188 -16.42 2.49 -5.17
CA LEU A 188 -17.55 3.17 -4.52
C LEU A 188 -17.09 3.96 -3.29
N PHE A 189 -16.25 3.36 -2.45
CA PHE A 189 -15.77 3.98 -1.22
C PHE A 189 -14.81 5.15 -1.49
N GLY A 190 -13.99 5.05 -2.53
CA GLY A 190 -13.22 6.20 -3.05
C GLY A 190 -14.13 7.32 -3.55
N GLY A 191 -15.22 7.01 -4.26
CA GLY A 191 -16.21 8.01 -4.69
C GLY A 191 -16.93 8.69 -3.52
N ILE A 192 -17.36 7.91 -2.52
CA ILE A 192 -18.01 8.41 -1.30
C ILE A 192 -17.07 9.34 -0.54
N ASN A 193 -15.80 8.96 -0.37
CA ASN A 193 -14.80 9.79 0.29
C ASN A 193 -14.61 11.14 -0.41
N TYR A 194 -14.60 11.16 -1.74
CA TYR A 194 -14.55 12.40 -2.51
C TYR A 194 -15.77 13.29 -2.21
N LEU A 195 -16.98 12.74 -2.31
CA LEU A 195 -18.22 13.49 -2.09
C LEU A 195 -18.30 14.05 -0.66
N LEU A 196 -17.94 13.24 0.33
CA LEU A 196 -17.92 13.65 1.73
C LEU A 196 -16.90 14.75 1.96
N PHE A 197 -15.66 14.58 1.49
CA PHE A 197 -14.60 15.59 1.66
C PHE A 197 -14.96 16.93 1.03
N MET A 198 -15.68 16.92 -0.10
CA MET A 198 -16.16 18.14 -0.74
C MET A 198 -17.28 18.84 0.05
N LYS A 199 -18.25 18.07 0.56
CA LYS A 199 -19.42 18.62 1.27
C LYS A 199 -19.14 18.99 2.73
N TYR A 200 -18.13 18.39 3.36
CA TYR A 200 -17.88 18.57 4.79
C TYR A 200 -17.39 19.99 5.10
N LYS A 201 -18.14 20.80 5.86
CA LYS A 201 -17.64 22.08 6.36
C LYS A 201 -16.65 21.77 7.51
N LEU A 202 -15.40 22.24 7.37
CA LEU A 202 -14.28 21.85 8.25
C LEU A 202 -14.19 22.70 9.50
#